data_AF-A0A9P6CMU2-F1
#
_entry.id   AF-A0A9P6CMU2-F1
#
_cell.length_a   1.000
_cell.length_b   1.000
_cell.length_c   1.000
_cell.angle_alpha   90.00
_cell.angle_beta   90.00
_cell.angle_gamma   90.00
#
_symmetry.space_group_name_H-M   'P 1'
#
loop_
_entity.id
_entity.type
_entity.pdbx_description
1 polymer ?
#
loop_
_entity_poly.entity_id
_entity_poly.type
_entity_poly.pdbx_seq_one_letter_code
_entity_poly.pdbx_strand_id
1 'polypeptide(L)'
;VTRRPDEEFLEECMVPTFKPLPICVMIWAAIMRDRKGPLVVLEYPGGKGGGMNSKRYQEQVLEHVLKGFHAEMTKERGKVYFQQDNAPSH
;
A
#
# COMPACT_ATOMS: atom_id res chain seq x y z
N VAL A 1 0.71 -0.40 36.88
CA VAL A 1 -0.74 -0.17 37.06
C VAL A 1 -1.33 -1.48 37.56
N THR A 2 -1.81 -1.51 38.79
CA THR A 2 -2.35 -2.71 39.47
C THR A 2 -3.87 -2.64 39.42
N ARG A 3 -4.48 -3.22 38.39
CA ARG A 3 -5.94 -3.39 38.29
C ARG A 3 -6.36 -4.71 38.93
N ARG A 4 -7.55 -4.76 39.53
CA ARG A 4 -8.20 -6.01 39.96
C ARG A 4 -8.76 -6.76 38.73
N PRO A 5 -8.95 -8.09 38.81
CA PRO A 5 -9.42 -8.89 37.65
C PRO A 5 -10.76 -8.43 37.06
N ASP A 6 -11.64 -7.88 37.88
CA ASP A 6 -12.96 -7.36 37.50
C ASP A 6 -12.90 -5.98 36.83
N GLU A 7 -11.79 -5.27 36.95
CA GLU A 7 -11.58 -3.91 36.42
C GLU A 7 -10.98 -3.93 34.99
N GLU A 8 -10.77 -5.12 34.40
CA GLU A 8 -10.05 -5.29 33.13
C GLU A 8 -10.65 -4.50 31.95
N PHE A 9 -11.98 -4.38 31.91
CA PHE A 9 -12.70 -3.71 30.82
C PHE A 9 -13.26 -2.33 31.21
N LEU A 10 -12.92 -1.82 32.40
CA LEU A 10 -13.25 -0.45 32.76
C LEU A 10 -12.40 0.52 31.92
N GLU A 11 -13.05 1.50 31.31
CA GLU A 11 -12.41 2.45 30.39
C GLU A 11 -11.23 3.19 31.01
N GLU A 12 -11.36 3.58 32.28
CA GLU A 12 -10.30 4.20 33.10
C GLU A 12 -9.08 3.29 33.36
N CYS A 13 -9.25 1.98 33.19
CA CYS A 13 -8.22 0.96 33.36
C CYS A 13 -7.68 0.40 32.03
N MET A 14 -8.22 0.87 30.88
CA MET A 14 -7.74 0.51 29.55
C MET A 14 -6.60 1.45 29.13
N VAL A 15 -5.49 0.87 28.69
CA VAL A 15 -4.43 1.61 28.00
C VAL A 15 -4.70 1.52 26.50
N PRO A 16 -4.90 2.64 25.79
CA PRO A 16 -5.02 2.63 24.34
C PRO A 16 -3.85 1.86 23.72
N THR A 17 -4.16 0.80 23.00
CA THR A 17 -3.14 -0.02 22.33
C THR A 17 -3.50 -0.15 20.86
N PHE A 18 -2.51 0.06 20.00
CA PHE A 18 -2.65 -0.28 18.60
C PHE A 18 -2.42 -1.79 18.48
N LYS A 19 -3.51 -2.55 18.40
CA LYS A 19 -3.44 -3.98 18.06
C LYS A 19 -3.62 -4.10 16.54
N PRO A 20 -2.55 -4.23 15.75
CA PRO A 20 -2.70 -4.48 14.32
C PRO A 20 -3.47 -5.79 14.17
N LEU A 21 -4.59 -5.74 13.44
CA LEU A 21 -5.21 -6.96 12.95
C LEU A 21 -4.22 -7.63 11.98
N PRO A 22 -4.12 -8.97 11.98
CA PRO A 22 -3.20 -9.67 11.09
C PRO A 22 -3.61 -9.60 9.61
N ILE A 23 -4.73 -8.93 9.30
CA ILE A 23 -5.26 -8.78 7.94
C ILE A 23 -4.86 -7.40 7.42
N CYS A 24 -3.85 -7.38 6.55
CA CYS A 24 -3.44 -6.19 5.82
C CYS A 24 -3.62 -6.47 4.32
N VAL A 25 -4.28 -5.54 3.61
CA VAL A 25 -4.35 -5.55 2.15
C VAL A 25 -3.46 -4.41 1.65
N MET A 26 -2.48 -4.73 0.81
CA MET A 26 -1.64 -3.75 0.16
C MET A 26 -2.21 -3.44 -1.22
N ILE A 27 -2.41 -2.16 -1.50
CA ILE A 27 -2.99 -1.69 -2.76
C ILE A 27 -2.04 -0.69 -3.38
N TRP A 28 -1.79 -0.82 -4.68
CA TRP A 28 -1.12 0.21 -5.46
C TRP A 28 -2.12 0.89 -6.38
N ALA A 29 -1.98 2.20 -6.54
CA ALA A 29 -2.84 2.99 -7.42
C ALA A 29 -2.03 4.08 -8.13
N ALA A 30 -2.47 4.44 -9.33
CA ALA A 30 -2.07 5.68 -9.98
C ALA A 30 -3.27 6.57 -10.27
N ILE A 31 -3.02 7.87 -10.27
CA ILE A 31 -4.02 8.88 -10.61
C ILE A 31 -3.40 9.95 -11.50
N MET A 32 -4.21 10.51 -12.37
CA MET A 32 -3.86 11.64 -13.21
C MET A 32 -5.00 12.66 -13.17
N ARG A 33 -4.70 13.92 -13.49
CA ARG A 33 -5.73 14.92 -13.75
C ARG A 33 -6.80 14.37 -14.70
N ASP A 34 -8.05 14.37 -14.24
CA ASP A 34 -9.24 13.94 -14.99
C ASP A 34 -9.20 12.47 -15.49
N ARG A 35 -8.33 11.61 -14.93
CA ARG A 35 -8.29 10.16 -15.23
C ARG A 35 -7.99 9.34 -13.98
N LYS A 36 -8.82 8.34 -13.72
CA LYS A 36 -8.45 7.23 -12.83
C LYS A 36 -7.39 6.38 -13.53
N GLY A 37 -6.31 6.09 -12.82
CA GLY A 37 -5.32 5.11 -13.26
C GLY A 37 -5.65 3.72 -12.72
N PRO A 38 -4.73 2.76 -12.90
CA PRO A 38 -4.88 1.42 -12.37
C PRO A 38 -5.00 1.41 -10.84
N LEU A 39 -5.73 0.43 -10.32
CA LEU A 39 -5.87 0.10 -8.90
C LEU A 39 -5.68 -1.41 -8.77
N VAL A 40 -4.62 -1.85 -8.09
CA VAL A 40 -4.25 -3.27 -8.02
C VAL A 40 -4.02 -3.69 -6.57
N VAL A 41 -4.58 -4.84 -6.21
CA VAL A 41 -4.28 -5.51 -4.94
C VAL A 41 -2.97 -6.27 -5.12
N LEU A 42 -2.00 -5.98 -4.27
CA LEU A 42 -0.67 -6.56 -4.34
C LEU A 42 -0.59 -7.83 -3.51
N GLU A 43 0.11 -8.83 -4.03
CA GLU A 43 0.47 -10.02 -3.27
C GLU A 43 1.49 -9.63 -2.19
N TYR A 44 1.05 -9.70 -0.94
CA TYR A 44 1.83 -9.30 0.23
C TYR A 44 1.98 -10.49 1.20
N PRO A 45 3.11 -11.22 1.16
CA PRO A 45 3.34 -12.37 2.04
C PRO A 45 3.40 -12.03 3.54
N GLY A 46 3.70 -10.77 3.87
CA GLY A 46 3.88 -10.34 5.26
C GLY A 46 5.12 -10.95 5.95
N GLY A 47 5.36 -10.54 7.20
CA GLY A 47 6.50 -11.03 7.98
C GLY A 47 7.88 -10.51 7.50
N LYS A 48 8.95 -11.04 8.09
CA LYS A 48 10.34 -10.60 7.82
C LYS A 48 10.73 -10.95 6.38
N GLY A 49 10.90 -9.93 5.53
CA GLY A 49 11.25 -10.09 4.10
C GLY A 49 10.06 -10.29 3.15
N GLY A 50 8.84 -10.40 3.68
CA GLY A 50 7.61 -10.45 2.87
C GLY A 50 7.06 -9.07 2.49
N GLY A 51 7.81 -8.00 2.76
CA GLY A 51 7.47 -6.64 2.36
C GLY A 51 7.61 -6.39 0.85
N MET A 52 7.20 -5.18 0.43
CA MET A 52 7.48 -4.70 -0.93
C MET A 52 8.99 -4.60 -1.14
N ASN A 53 9.46 -5.06 -2.30
CA ASN A 53 10.84 -4.94 -2.75
C ASN A 53 10.87 -4.59 -4.23
N SER A 54 12.03 -4.23 -4.77
CA SER A 54 12.14 -3.77 -6.15
C SER A 54 11.68 -4.81 -7.18
N LYS A 55 11.90 -6.11 -6.93
CA LYS A 55 11.44 -7.16 -7.83
C LYS A 55 9.91 -7.25 -7.86
N ARG A 56 9.27 -7.30 -6.68
CA ARG A 56 7.79 -7.30 -6.58
C ARG A 56 7.19 -6.03 -7.17
N TYR A 57 7.84 -4.89 -6.97
CA TYR A 57 7.40 -3.63 -7.54
C TYR A 57 7.47 -3.63 -9.07
N GLN A 58 8.58 -4.10 -9.64
CA GLN A 58 8.72 -4.27 -11.08
C GLN A 58 7.63 -5.20 -11.64
N GLU A 59 7.50 -6.40 -11.08
CA GLU A 59 6.60 -7.44 -11.58
C GLU A 59 5.11 -7.07 -11.41
N GLN A 60 4.70 -6.66 -10.21
CA GLN A 60 3.28 -6.45 -9.88
C GLN A 60 2.76 -5.05 -10.22
N VAL A 61 3.64 -4.04 -10.32
CA VAL A 61 3.24 -2.65 -10.58
C VAL A 61 3.71 -2.19 -11.95
N LEU A 62 5.03 -2.16 -12.19
CA LEU A 62 5.58 -1.53 -13.39
C LEU A 62 5.17 -2.29 -14.66
N GLU A 63 5.48 -3.59 -14.70
CA GLU A 63 5.17 -4.45 -15.85
C GLU A 63 3.68 -4.73 -15.97
N HIS A 64 3.02 -5.03 -14.85
CA HIS A 64 1.64 -5.50 -14.87
C HIS A 64 0.62 -4.41 -15.20
N VAL A 65 0.75 -3.20 -14.62
CA VAL A 65 -0.28 -2.16 -14.75
C VAL A 65 0.23 -0.81 -15.27
N LEU A 66 1.40 -0.35 -14.80
CA LEU A 66 1.82 1.03 -15.05
C LEU A 66 2.30 1.23 -16.49
N LYS A 67 3.11 0.33 -17.06
CA LYS A 67 3.64 0.49 -18.42
C LYS A 67 2.54 0.63 -19.48
N GLY A 68 1.53 -0.24 -19.42
CA GLY A 68 0.40 -0.19 -20.34
C GLY A 68 -0.37 1.13 -20.21
N PHE A 69 -0.67 1.54 -18.98
CA PHE A 69 -1.37 2.80 -18.71
C PHE A 69 -0.54 4.02 -19.13
N HIS A 70 0.76 4.04 -18.84
CA HIS A 70 1.65 5.14 -19.23
C HIS A 70 1.76 5.27 -20.75
N ALA A 71 1.85 4.16 -21.48
CA ALA A 71 1.84 4.15 -22.94
C ALA A 71 0.52 4.67 -23.51
N GLU A 72 -0.63 4.24 -22.95
CA GLU A 72 -1.96 4.75 -23.32
C GLU A 72 -2.05 6.26 -23.13
N MET A 73 -1.67 6.76 -21.95
CA MET A 73 -1.74 8.18 -21.62
C MET A 73 -0.73 9.01 -22.42
N THR A 74 0.44 8.45 -22.74
CA THR A 74 1.43 9.12 -23.59
C THR A 74 0.92 9.26 -25.02
N LYS A 75 0.22 8.23 -25.53
CA LYS A 75 -0.42 8.30 -26.85
C LYS A 75 -1.56 9.32 -26.89
N GLU A 76 -2.37 9.39 -25.83
CA GLU A 76 -3.51 10.31 -25.73
C GLU A 76 -3.06 11.77 -25.54
N ARG A 77 -2.09 12.01 -24.66
CA ARG A 77 -1.77 13.35 -24.12
C ARG A 77 -0.38 13.86 -24.49
N GLY A 78 0.40 13.07 -25.21
CA GLY A 78 1.80 13.38 -25.50
C GLY A 78 2.68 13.10 -24.29
N LYS A 79 3.43 14.10 -23.80
CA LYS A 79 4.41 13.85 -22.74
C LYS A 79 3.74 13.67 -21.38
N VAL A 80 3.87 12.48 -20.80
CA VAL A 80 3.39 12.14 -19.45
C VAL A 80 4.57 11.84 -18.53
N TYR A 81 4.57 12.43 -17.33
CA TYR A 81 5.56 12.16 -16.29
C TYR A 81 5.00 11.17 -15.28
N PHE A 82 5.84 10.22 -14.88
CA PHE A 82 5.58 9.34 -13.76
C PHE A 82 6.24 9.90 -12.51
N GLN A 83 5.52 9.88 -11.38
CA GLN A 83 6.01 10.32 -10.09
C GLN A 83 5.61 9.29 -9.03
N GLN A 84 6.54 9.03 -8.12
CA GLN A 84 6.41 8.18 -6.94
C GLN A 84 7.29 8.75 -5.83
N ASP A 85 7.11 8.27 -4.59
CA ASP A 85 7.99 8.64 -3.48
C ASP A 85 9.39 8.00 -3.63
N ASN A 86 10.25 8.17 -2.62
CA ASN A 86 11.61 7.61 -2.60
C ASN A 86 11.71 6.32 -1.76
N ALA A 87 10.66 5.49 -1.75
CA ALA A 87 10.71 4.21 -1.06
C ALA A 87 11.88 3.34 -1.59
N PRO A 88 12.59 2.58 -0.74
CA PRO A 88 13.73 1.77 -1.18
C PRO A 88 13.42 0.71 -2.26
N SER A 89 12.15 0.39 -2.46
CA SER A 89 11.70 -0.52 -3.53
C SER A 89 11.61 0.13 -4.91
N HIS A 90 11.65 1.45 -5.00
CA HIS A 90 11.56 2.22 -6.25
C HIS A 90 12.89 2.27 -6.99
#